data_AF-A0A368G920-F1
#
_entry.id   AF-A0A368G920-F1
#
_cell.length_a   1.000
_cell.length_b   1.000
_cell.length_c   1.000
_cell.angle_alpha   90.00
_cell.angle_beta   90.00
_cell.angle_gamma   90.00
#
_symmetry.space_group_name_H-M   'P 1'
#
loop_
_entity.id
_entity.type
_entity.pdbx_description
1 polymer ?
#
loop_
_entity_poly.entity_id
_entity_poly.type
_entity_poly.pdbx_seq_one_letter_code
_entity_poly.pdbx_strand_id
1 'polypeptide(L)'
;MYVAAMRRLTHDRREISQQIASLDESADVAKLKDQLNRLGGVHGDMEKAQERIRDKVEKQIPKDLNELSAKADNIRHQLNARIDKEEEERFLAIKELQEAFQQLQSRSSSFPANDQFGPGSSAQIRRDLDECKVAIKKLAESVTTVKNVLDRKITDESRKVG
;
A
#
# COMPACT_ATOMS: atom_id res chain seq x y z
N MET A 1 -12.97 -13.44 -34.61
CA MET A 1 -13.94 -14.55 -34.42
C MET A 1 -15.31 -14.09 -33.94
N TYR A 2 -15.43 -13.35 -32.84
CA TYR A 2 -16.76 -12.98 -32.26
C TYR A 2 -17.65 -12.08 -33.14
N VAL A 3 -17.10 -11.06 -33.80
CA VAL A 3 -17.87 -10.20 -34.72
C VAL A 3 -18.43 -10.99 -35.91
N ALA A 4 -17.73 -12.04 -36.34
CA ALA A 4 -18.19 -12.93 -37.39
C ALA A 4 -19.35 -13.83 -36.90
N ALA A 5 -19.29 -14.29 -35.65
CA ALA A 5 -20.38 -15.06 -35.03
C ALA A 5 -21.67 -14.23 -34.87
N MET A 6 -21.56 -12.95 -34.47
CA MET A 6 -22.71 -12.03 -34.34
C MET A 6 -23.39 -11.77 -35.69
N ARG A 7 -22.59 -11.51 -36.73
CA ARG A 7 -23.09 -11.31 -38.10
C ARG A 7 -23.79 -12.56 -38.62
N ARG A 8 -23.22 -13.73 -38.34
CA ARG A 8 -23.83 -15.02 -38.69
C ARG A 8 -25.17 -15.21 -37.98
N LEU A 9 -25.23 -14.96 -36.67
CA LEU A 9 -26.48 -15.06 -35.90
C LEU A 9 -27.58 -14.12 -36.41
N THR A 10 -27.20 -12.90 -36.80
CA THR A 10 -28.13 -11.93 -37.39
C THR A 10 -28.66 -12.40 -38.75
N HIS A 11 -27.78 -12.98 -39.57
CA HIS A 11 -28.12 -13.55 -40.86
C HIS A 11 -29.05 -14.77 -40.71
N ASP A 12 -28.67 -15.73 -39.87
CA ASP A 12 -29.42 -16.96 -39.59
C ASP A 12 -30.83 -16.61 -39.04
N ARG A 13 -30.93 -15.63 -38.14
CA ARG A 13 -32.23 -15.17 -37.61
C ARG A 13 -33.14 -14.62 -38.71
N ARG A 14 -32.57 -13.86 -39.66
CA ARG A 14 -33.32 -13.28 -40.77
C ARG A 14 -33.82 -14.37 -41.72
N GLU A 15 -32.98 -15.36 -42.01
CA GLU A 15 -33.33 -16.50 -42.85
C GLU A 15 -34.43 -17.35 -42.21
N ILE A 16 -34.29 -17.68 -40.92
CA ILE A 16 -35.31 -18.42 -40.16
C ILE A 16 -36.63 -17.64 -40.10
N SER A 17 -36.58 -16.32 -39.92
CA SER A 17 -37.78 -15.47 -39.94
C SER A 17 -38.52 -15.53 -41.28
N GLN A 18 -37.78 -15.58 -42.40
CA GLN A 18 -38.36 -15.69 -43.74
C GLN A 18 -38.97 -17.08 -43.97
N GLN A 19 -38.27 -18.14 -43.53
CA GLN A 19 -38.78 -19.51 -43.60
C GLN A 19 -40.06 -19.67 -42.78
N ILE A 20 -40.12 -19.17 -41.54
CA ILE A 20 -41.32 -19.22 -40.69
C ILE A 20 -42.49 -18.44 -41.31
N ALA A 21 -42.22 -17.33 -42.00
CA ALA A 21 -43.26 -16.54 -42.67
C ALA A 21 -43.89 -17.26 -43.88
N SER A 22 -43.22 -18.27 -44.43
CA SER A 22 -43.71 -19.08 -45.55
C SER A 22 -44.52 -20.31 -45.13
N LEU A 23 -44.60 -20.60 -43.83
CA LEU A 23 -45.36 -21.72 -43.28
C LEU A 23 -46.82 -21.32 -43.01
N ASP A 24 -47.72 -22.29 -43.15
CA ASP A 24 -49.13 -22.11 -42.78
C ASP A 24 -49.30 -21.84 -41.28
N GLU A 25 -50.25 -20.97 -40.95
CA GLU A 25 -50.54 -20.62 -39.55
C GLU A 25 -51.00 -21.85 -38.76
N SER A 26 -50.30 -22.11 -37.66
CA SER A 26 -50.59 -23.18 -36.72
C SER A 26 -50.11 -22.80 -35.31
N ALA A 27 -50.61 -23.50 -34.29
CA ALA A 27 -50.19 -23.28 -32.91
C ALA A 27 -48.68 -23.44 -32.71
N ASP A 28 -48.04 -24.33 -33.47
CA ASP A 28 -46.59 -24.54 -33.38
C ASP A 28 -45.79 -23.46 -34.13
N VAL A 29 -46.29 -22.96 -35.26
CA VAL A 29 -45.72 -21.80 -35.95
C VAL A 29 -45.79 -20.55 -35.06
N ALA A 30 -46.89 -20.35 -34.31
CA ALA A 30 -47.00 -19.27 -33.34
C ALA A 30 -45.93 -19.36 -32.23
N LYS A 31 -45.70 -20.56 -31.68
CA LYS A 31 -44.62 -20.79 -30.69
C LYS A 31 -43.23 -20.51 -31.28
N LEU A 32 -42.98 -20.90 -32.52
CA LEU A 32 -41.71 -20.63 -33.20
C LEU A 32 -41.47 -19.13 -33.40
N LYS A 33 -42.51 -18.36 -33.77
CA LYS A 33 -42.44 -16.89 -33.84
C LYS A 33 -42.09 -16.27 -32.48
N ASP A 34 -42.73 -16.74 -31.41
CA ASP A 34 -42.45 -16.29 -30.05
C ASP A 34 -41.01 -16.61 -29.61
N GLN A 35 -40.52 -17.81 -29.89
CA GLN A 35 -39.14 -18.20 -29.59
C GLN A 35 -38.13 -17.36 -30.38
N LEU A 36 -38.40 -17.09 -31.66
CA LEU A 36 -37.56 -16.24 -32.51
C LEU A 36 -37.51 -14.79 -31.99
N ASN A 37 -38.64 -14.26 -31.53
CA ASN A 37 -38.71 -12.93 -30.93
C ASN A 37 -37.89 -12.86 -29.63
N ARG A 38 -38.01 -13.88 -28.76
CA ARG A 38 -37.18 -13.99 -27.54
C ARG A 38 -35.70 -14.05 -27.86
N LEU A 39 -35.31 -14.84 -28.86
CA LEU A 39 -33.93 -14.92 -29.34
C LEU A 39 -33.43 -13.55 -29.83
N GLY A 40 -34.29 -12.78 -30.51
CA GLY A 40 -34.00 -11.41 -30.92
C GLY A 40 -33.73 -10.47 -29.74
N GLY A 41 -34.51 -10.59 -28.66
CA GLY A 41 -34.27 -9.86 -27.42
C GLY A 41 -32.93 -10.21 -26.77
N VAL A 42 -32.65 -11.50 -26.61
CA VAL A 42 -31.37 -11.98 -26.03
C VAL A 42 -30.18 -11.52 -26.87
N HIS A 43 -30.28 -11.53 -28.20
CA HIS A 43 -29.23 -11.02 -29.08
C HIS A 43 -28.95 -9.53 -28.83
N GLY A 44 -29.99 -8.71 -28.71
CA GLY A 44 -29.83 -7.28 -28.42
C GLY A 44 -29.21 -7.00 -27.05
N ASP A 45 -29.57 -7.79 -26.04
CA ASP A 45 -28.95 -7.67 -24.71
C ASP A 45 -27.48 -8.11 -24.72
N MET A 46 -27.14 -9.14 -25.52
CA MET A 46 -25.76 -9.57 -25.72
C MET A 46 -24.91 -8.50 -26.41
N GLU A 47 -25.46 -7.80 -27.42
CA GLU A 47 -24.77 -6.67 -28.07
C GLU A 47 -24.47 -5.55 -27.07
N LYS A 48 -25.44 -5.15 -26.25
CA LYS A 48 -25.26 -4.12 -25.21
C LYS A 48 -24.24 -4.54 -24.15
N ALA A 49 -24.32 -5.79 -23.69
CA ALA A 49 -23.36 -6.33 -22.72
C ALA A 49 -21.95 -6.32 -23.31
N GLN A 50 -21.81 -6.71 -24.57
CA GLN A 50 -20.52 -6.70 -25.26
C GLN A 50 -19.96 -5.29 -25.45
N GLU A 51 -20.79 -4.32 -25.81
CA GLU A 51 -20.37 -2.92 -25.93
C GLU A 51 -19.84 -2.39 -24.59
N ARG A 52 -20.53 -2.69 -23.49
CA ARG A 52 -20.06 -2.33 -22.13
C ARG A 52 -18.74 -3.02 -21.77
N ILE A 53 -18.59 -4.31 -22.10
CA ILE A 53 -17.34 -5.04 -21.88
C ILE A 53 -16.22 -4.40 -22.70
N ARG A 54 -16.48 -4.09 -23.97
CA ARG A 54 -15.51 -3.44 -24.86
C ARG A 54 -15.07 -2.10 -24.30
N ASP A 55 -16.01 -1.24 -23.89
CA ASP A 55 -15.66 0.06 -23.30
C ASP A 55 -14.82 -0.09 -22.03
N LYS A 56 -15.15 -1.07 -21.17
CA LYS A 56 -14.35 -1.36 -19.99
C LYS A 56 -12.94 -1.83 -20.34
N VAL A 57 -12.79 -2.74 -21.32
CA VAL A 57 -11.51 -3.35 -21.69
C VAL A 57 -10.64 -2.43 -22.52
N GLU A 58 -11.21 -1.72 -23.48
CA GLU A 58 -10.45 -0.90 -24.45
C GLU A 58 -10.20 0.52 -23.95
N LYS A 59 -11.04 1.04 -23.03
CA LYS A 59 -10.93 2.43 -22.56
C LYS A 59 -10.66 2.52 -21.07
N GLN A 60 -11.54 1.94 -20.25
CA GLN A 60 -11.50 2.15 -18.80
C GLN A 60 -10.26 1.51 -18.16
N ILE A 61 -10.02 0.20 -18.40
CA ILE A 61 -8.91 -0.54 -17.81
C ILE A 61 -7.54 0.09 -18.19
N PRO A 62 -7.24 0.41 -19.46
CA PRO A 62 -5.98 1.04 -19.82
C PRO A 62 -5.79 2.40 -19.15
N LYS A 63 -6.85 3.21 -19.06
CA LYS A 63 -6.80 4.51 -18.39
C LYS A 63 -6.49 4.34 -16.90
N ASP A 64 -7.24 3.49 -16.22
CA ASP A 64 -7.08 3.26 -14.77
C ASP A 64 -5.70 2.68 -14.46
N LEU A 65 -5.18 1.77 -15.30
CA LEU A 65 -3.84 1.21 -15.17
C LEU A 65 -2.75 2.28 -15.33
N ASN A 66 -2.89 3.16 -16.33
CA ASN A 66 -1.94 4.26 -16.53
C ASN A 66 -1.95 5.24 -15.36
N GLU A 67 -3.13 5.58 -14.82
CA GLU A 67 -3.25 6.43 -13.64
C GLU A 67 -2.62 5.79 -12.40
N LEU A 68 -2.86 4.49 -12.18
CA LEU A 68 -2.24 3.75 -11.08
C LEU A 68 -0.71 3.66 -11.23
N SER A 69 -0.21 3.41 -12.44
CA SER A 69 1.23 3.38 -12.72
C SER A 69 1.87 4.73 -12.41
N ALA A 70 1.28 5.83 -12.87
CA ALA A 70 1.79 7.18 -12.60
C ALA A 70 1.79 7.51 -11.09
N LYS A 71 0.74 7.11 -10.36
CA LYS A 71 0.69 7.27 -8.90
C LYS A 71 1.78 6.45 -8.20
N ALA A 72 1.99 5.20 -8.63
CA ALA A 72 3.02 4.34 -8.07
C ALA A 72 4.44 4.88 -8.33
N ASP A 73 4.71 5.39 -9.55
CA ASP A 73 5.99 6.02 -9.89
C ASP A 73 6.24 7.28 -9.05
N ASN A 74 5.22 8.11 -8.85
CA ASN A 74 5.31 9.29 -8.00
C ASN A 74 5.60 8.93 -6.54
N ILE A 75 4.87 7.97 -5.97
CA ILE A 75 5.11 7.50 -4.59
C ILE A 75 6.54 6.96 -4.45
N ARG A 76 7.01 6.16 -5.41
CA ARG A 76 8.37 5.63 -5.41
C ARG A 76 9.40 6.75 -5.41
N HIS A 77 9.22 7.76 -6.27
CA HIS A 77 10.12 8.90 -6.35
C HIS A 77 10.14 9.71 -5.05
N GLN A 78 8.98 10.00 -4.46
CA GLN A 78 8.87 10.71 -3.18
C GLN A 78 9.53 9.94 -2.04
N LEU A 79 9.37 8.61 -1.99
CA LEU A 79 10.00 7.78 -0.97
C LEU A 79 11.51 7.78 -1.09
N ASN A 80 12.05 7.60 -2.30
CA ASN A 80 13.49 7.66 -2.54
C ASN A 80 14.05 9.02 -2.10
N ALA A 81 13.43 10.13 -2.52
CA ALA A 81 13.87 11.47 -2.12
C ALA A 81 13.83 11.69 -0.59
N ARG A 82 12.85 11.11 0.11
CA ARG A 82 12.78 11.18 1.58
C ARG A 82 13.83 10.31 2.25
N ILE A 83 14.12 9.13 1.71
CA ILE A 83 15.16 8.24 2.22
C ILE A 83 16.52 8.89 2.06
N ASP A 84 16.84 9.39 0.87
CA ASP A 84 18.12 10.04 0.57
C ASP A 84 18.34 11.24 1.52
N LYS A 85 17.29 12.04 1.75
CA LYS A 85 17.34 13.17 2.68
C LYS A 85 17.55 12.73 4.14
N GLU A 86 16.80 11.74 4.62
CA GLU A 86 16.98 11.24 6.00
C GLU A 86 18.36 10.60 6.18
N GLU A 87 18.87 9.90 5.17
CA GLU A 87 20.21 9.33 5.18
C GLU A 87 21.28 10.43 5.33
N GLU A 88 21.16 11.51 4.56
CA GLU A 88 22.07 12.66 4.67
C GLU A 88 21.97 13.34 6.05
N GLU A 89 20.75 13.62 6.54
CA GLU A 89 20.55 14.23 7.85
C GLU A 89 21.10 13.36 8.99
N ARG A 90 20.90 12.04 8.92
CA ARG A 90 21.44 11.09 9.89
C ARG A 90 22.95 11.01 9.83
N PHE A 91 23.53 11.01 8.63
CA PHE A 91 24.98 11.01 8.47
C PHE A 91 25.61 12.24 9.11
N LEU A 92 25.05 13.43 8.88
CA LEU A 92 25.51 14.67 9.48
C LEU A 92 25.38 14.65 11.01
N ALA A 93 24.22 14.24 11.55
CA ALA A 93 24.02 14.16 13.00
C ALA A 93 24.99 13.17 13.67
N ILE A 94 25.26 12.02 13.04
CA ILE A 94 26.25 11.05 13.53
C ILE A 94 27.65 11.67 13.54
N LYS A 95 28.03 12.39 12.48
CA LYS A 95 29.32 13.06 12.38
C LYS A 95 29.48 14.12 13.48
N GLU A 96 28.48 14.96 13.70
CA GLU A 96 28.48 15.96 14.77
C GLU A 96 28.60 15.31 16.17
N LEU A 97 27.87 14.22 16.41
CA LEU A 97 27.98 13.46 17.65
C LEU A 97 29.38 12.85 17.85
N GLN A 98 29.99 12.32 16.78
CA GLN A 98 31.36 11.80 16.83
C GLN A 98 32.37 12.89 17.14
N GLU A 99 32.25 14.07 16.51
CA GLU A 99 33.11 15.22 16.77
C GLU A 99 32.95 15.72 18.23
N ALA A 100 31.72 15.84 18.73
CA ALA A 100 31.46 16.21 20.12
C ALA A 100 32.04 15.18 21.11
N PHE A 101 31.92 13.89 20.81
CA PHE A 101 32.48 12.82 21.63
C PHE A 101 34.01 12.86 21.65
N GLN A 102 34.66 13.08 20.50
CA GLN A 102 36.12 13.24 20.43
C GLN A 102 36.60 14.47 21.22
N GLN A 103 35.88 15.59 21.16
CA GLN A 103 36.18 16.77 21.97
C GLN A 103 36.07 16.51 23.48
N LEU A 104 35.08 15.72 23.91
CA LEU A 104 34.96 15.31 25.31
C LEU A 104 36.11 14.39 25.73
N GLN A 105 36.50 13.43 24.88
CA GLN A 105 37.62 12.54 25.15
C GLN A 105 38.96 13.29 25.24
N SER A 106 39.22 14.25 24.35
CA SER A 106 40.45 15.06 24.39
C SER A 106 40.51 15.96 25.63
N ARG A 107 39.37 16.54 26.05
CA ARG A 107 39.27 17.26 27.32
C ARG A 107 39.53 16.35 28.53
N SER A 108 39.00 15.13 28.53
CA SER A 108 39.21 14.17 29.63
C SER A 108 40.66 13.68 29.76
N SER A 109 41.41 13.61 28.65
CA SER A 109 42.82 13.24 28.61
C SER A 109 43.77 14.42 28.87
N SER A 110 43.25 15.64 28.93
CA SER A 110 43.99 16.86 29.27
C SER A 110 43.99 17.19 30.76
N PHE A 111 43.33 16.37 31.60
CA PHE A 111 43.48 16.48 33.04
C PHE A 111 44.77 15.77 33.47
N PRO A 112 45.83 16.49 33.91
CA PRO A 112 46.91 15.83 34.59
C PRO A 112 46.33 15.16 35.84
N ALA A 113 46.85 13.99 36.20
CA ALA A 113 46.56 13.29 37.46
C ALA A 113 47.05 14.06 38.71
N ASN A 114 47.11 15.39 38.64
CA ASN A 114 47.65 16.26 39.67
C ASN A 114 46.56 17.20 40.17
N ASP A 115 46.35 17.11 41.47
CA ASP A 115 45.31 17.68 42.31
C ASP A 115 45.35 19.23 42.31
N GLN A 116 44.74 19.88 41.30
CA GLN A 116 44.74 21.36 41.21
C GLN A 116 43.38 22.01 41.57
N PHE A 117 42.35 21.22 41.89
CA PHE A 117 41.13 21.72 42.49
C PHE A 117 40.74 20.77 43.61
N GLY A 118 41.00 21.20 44.85
CA GLY A 118 41.00 20.38 46.07
C GLY A 118 39.75 19.55 46.34
N PRO A 119 39.69 18.87 47.50
CA PRO A 119 38.89 17.66 47.74
C PRO A 119 37.36 17.73 47.50
N GLY A 120 36.80 18.90 47.19
CA GLY A 120 35.39 19.08 46.81
C GLY A 120 35.05 18.77 45.34
N SER A 121 35.96 18.99 44.37
CA SER A 121 35.62 18.88 42.94
C SER A 121 35.47 17.42 42.48
N SER A 122 36.41 16.55 42.85
CA SER A 122 36.33 15.12 42.53
C SER A 122 35.20 14.39 43.28
N ALA A 123 34.81 14.89 44.46
CA ALA A 123 33.68 14.38 45.23
C ALA A 123 32.33 14.79 44.62
N GLN A 124 32.26 15.99 44.03
CA GLN A 124 31.08 16.45 43.30
C GLN A 124 30.89 15.65 42.01
N ILE A 125 31.95 15.47 41.22
CA ILE A 125 31.89 14.66 39.98
C ILE A 125 31.45 13.21 40.25
N ARG A 126 31.90 12.61 41.36
CA ARG A 126 31.45 11.27 41.78
C ARG A 126 29.96 11.24 42.11
N ARG A 127 29.45 12.25 42.83
CA ARG A 127 28.02 12.38 43.13
C ARG A 127 27.20 12.55 41.86
N ASP A 128 27.62 13.43 40.96
CA ASP A 128 26.93 13.67 39.69
C ASP A 128 26.92 12.40 38.81
N LEU A 129 28.01 11.62 38.80
CA LEU A 129 28.08 10.33 38.13
C LEU A 129 27.13 9.29 38.73
N ASP A 130 27.01 9.25 40.06
CA ASP A 130 26.11 8.31 40.73
C ASP A 130 24.63 8.69 40.54
N GLU A 131 24.32 9.98 40.51
CA GLU A 131 22.99 10.48 40.13
C GLU A 131 22.65 10.12 38.67
N CYS A 132 23.60 10.27 37.75
CA CYS A 132 23.44 9.85 36.36
C CYS A 132 23.19 8.34 36.23
N LYS A 133 23.92 7.50 36.99
CA LYS A 133 23.68 6.05 37.02
C LYS A 133 22.27 5.72 37.51
N VAL A 134 21.78 6.41 38.55
CA VAL A 134 20.42 6.22 39.07
C VAL A 134 19.38 6.63 38.03
N ALA A 135 19.59 7.76 37.34
CA ALA A 135 18.70 8.21 36.27
C ALA A 135 18.65 7.22 35.11
N ILE A 136 19.80 6.69 34.67
CA ILE A 136 19.90 5.67 33.63
C ILE A 136 19.16 4.40 34.04
N LYS A 137 19.29 3.97 35.30
CA LYS A 137 18.58 2.78 35.82
C LYS A 137 17.07 2.97 35.78
N LYS A 138 16.56 4.12 36.26
CA LYS A 138 15.12 4.45 36.23
C LYS A 138 14.58 4.52 34.80
N LEU A 139 15.37 5.05 33.87
CA LEU A 139 15.01 5.09 32.46
C LEU A 139 14.91 3.68 31.87
N ALA A 140 15.87 2.80 32.14
CA ALA A 140 15.85 1.41 31.70
C ALA A 140 14.65 0.62 32.25
N GLU A 141 14.30 0.85 33.52
CA GLU A 141 13.09 0.29 34.15
C GLU A 141 11.82 0.79 33.45
N SER A 142 11.73 2.10 33.19
CA SER A 142 10.59 2.72 32.50
C SER A 142 10.42 2.18 31.08
N VAL A 143 11.50 2.02 30.32
CA VAL A 143 11.49 1.45 28.96
C VAL A 143 11.02 0.00 28.99
N THR A 144 11.48 -0.78 29.96
CA THR A 144 11.01 -2.17 30.16
C THR A 144 9.51 -2.23 30.44
N THR A 145 9.00 -1.34 31.30
CA THR A 145 7.55 -1.25 31.57
C THR A 145 6.75 -0.91 30.31
N VAL A 146 7.19 0.09 29.53
CA VAL A 146 6.52 0.48 28.28
C VAL A 146 6.51 -0.67 27.28
N LYS A 147 7.65 -1.35 27.10
CA LYS A 147 7.75 -2.56 26.26
C LYS A 147 6.71 -3.60 26.66
N ASN A 148 6.67 -3.95 27.96
CA ASN A 148 5.74 -4.98 28.46
C ASN A 148 4.26 -4.59 28.27
N VAL A 149 3.92 -3.30 28.41
CA VAL A 149 2.57 -2.79 28.15
C VAL A 149 2.21 -2.87 26.67
N LEU A 150 3.14 -2.52 25.78
CA LEU A 150 2.96 -2.63 24.33
C LEU A 150 2.81 -4.09 23.89
N ASP A 151 3.67 -4.98 24.36
CA ASP A 151 3.60 -6.43 24.05
C ASP A 151 2.25 -7.03 24.46
N ARG A 152 1.73 -6.66 25.64
CA ARG A 152 0.38 -7.06 26.08
C ARG A 152 -0.71 -6.50 25.17
N LYS A 153 -0.69 -5.20 24.86
CA LYS A 153 -1.68 -4.59 23.96
C LYS A 153 -1.68 -5.22 22.57
N ILE A 154 -0.50 -5.50 22.01
CA ILE A 154 -0.35 -6.16 20.72
C ILE A 154 -0.95 -7.58 20.77
N THR A 155 -0.69 -8.32 21.84
CA THR A 155 -1.25 -9.66 22.05
C THR A 155 -2.78 -9.62 22.16
N ASP A 156 -3.33 -8.67 22.93
CA ASP A 156 -4.78 -8.52 23.12
C ASP A 156 -5.49 -8.14 21.81
N GLU A 157 -4.92 -7.22 21.02
CA GLU A 157 -5.49 -6.84 19.73
C GLU A 157 -5.37 -7.98 18.71
N SER A 158 -4.26 -8.72 18.71
CA SER A 158 -4.09 -9.90 17.84
C SER A 158 -5.12 -11.01 18.14
N ARG A 159 -5.57 -11.14 19.39
CA ARG A 159 -6.63 -12.09 19.79
C ARG A 159 -8.05 -11.63 19.44
N LYS A 160 -8.28 -10.34 19.17
CA LYS A 160 -9.60 -9.82 18.78
C LYS A 160 -9.86 -9.91 17.27
N VAL A 161 -8.78 -9.98 16.48
CA VAL A 161 -8.84 -9.96 15.01
C VAL A 161 -8.74 -11.37 14.39
N GLY A 162 -8.32 -12.38 15.17
CA GLY A 162 -8.39 -13.81 14.81
C GLY A 162 -9.56 -14.51 15.50
#